data_AF-A0AAD8GSK4-F1
#
_entry.id   AF-A0AAD8GSK4-F1
#
_cell.length_a   1.000
_cell.length_b   1.000
_cell.length_c   1.000
_cell.angle_alpha   90.00
_cell.angle_beta   90.00
_cell.angle_gamma   90.00
#
_symmetry.space_group_name_H-M   'P 1'
#
loop_
_entity.id
_entity.type
_entity.pdbx_description
1 polymer ?
#
loop_
_entity_poly.entity_id
_entity_poly.type
_entity_poly.pdbx_seq_one_letter_code
_entity_poly.pdbx_strand_id
1 'polypeptide(L)'
;MATLQSLAFYSPVSHYSHQVPSFAGMTSGAIRSAGSSFSGQTLHLSCSQYAPQRRKIQMSRLCVMMVKPTIQFIQGTDEQTVPDVKLTKSRDGTNGMAIFRFDEPSVFDSSGEVGEITGFYMTDEEGTLQSVDVNARFVNGKPAGIEAKYVMRTPRDWDRFMRFMERYANANSLQFVKS
;
A
#
# COMPACT_ATOMS: atom_id res chain seq x y z
N MET A 1 -24.02 0.74 -58.72
CA MET A 1 -22.55 0.81 -58.97
C MET A 1 -21.85 0.94 -57.62
N ALA A 2 -20.62 0.43 -57.49
CA ALA A 2 -19.81 0.51 -56.26
C ALA A 2 -19.24 1.95 -56.07
N THR A 3 -18.63 2.36 -54.94
CA THR A 3 -17.39 1.81 -54.37
C THR A 3 -17.27 1.94 -52.84
N LEU A 4 -16.62 0.97 -52.20
CA LEU A 4 -16.04 1.09 -50.85
C LEU A 4 -14.61 1.64 -50.94
N GLN A 5 -14.14 2.33 -49.90
CA GLN A 5 -12.74 2.73 -49.76
C GLN A 5 -12.25 2.45 -48.34
N SER A 6 -11.20 1.66 -48.23
CA SER A 6 -10.55 1.25 -46.97
C SER A 6 -9.15 1.84 -46.92
N LEU A 7 -8.68 2.24 -45.74
CA LEU A 7 -7.29 2.68 -45.52
C LEU A 7 -6.62 1.74 -44.53
N ALA A 8 -5.41 1.30 -44.88
CA ALA A 8 -4.74 0.18 -44.27
C ALA A 8 -3.79 0.58 -43.12
N PHE A 9 -3.54 -0.41 -42.27
CA PHE A 9 -2.61 -0.39 -41.15
C PHE A 9 -1.15 -0.15 -41.58
N TYR A 10 -0.39 0.56 -40.74
CA TYR A 10 1.06 0.43 -40.67
C TYR A 10 1.53 0.50 -39.21
N SER A 11 2.30 -0.50 -38.79
CA SER A 11 3.04 -0.54 -37.53
C SER A 11 4.45 -1.09 -37.82
N PRO A 12 5.54 -0.37 -37.51
CA PRO A 12 6.89 -0.88 -37.73
C PRO A 12 7.34 -1.83 -36.60
N VAL A 13 7.84 -3.00 -36.99
CA VAL A 13 8.49 -3.97 -36.10
C VAL A 13 9.98 -3.60 -35.97
N SER A 14 10.48 -3.53 -34.74
CA SER A 14 11.91 -3.33 -34.46
C SER A 14 12.59 -4.65 -34.09
N HIS A 15 13.43 -5.17 -34.97
CA HIS A 15 14.28 -6.34 -34.69
C HIS A 15 15.61 -5.91 -34.05
N TYR A 16 15.94 -6.49 -32.89
CA TYR A 16 17.23 -6.30 -32.23
C TYR A 16 18.22 -7.37 -32.72
N SER A 17 19.35 -6.95 -33.31
CA SER A 17 20.38 -7.87 -33.83
C SER A 17 21.55 -7.97 -32.87
N HIS A 18 21.88 -9.19 -32.44
CA HIS A 18 23.12 -9.52 -31.72
C HIS A 18 23.92 -10.52 -32.55
N GLN A 19 25.04 -10.08 -33.12
CA GLN A 19 26.11 -10.95 -33.59
C GLN A 19 27.47 -10.32 -33.24
N VAL A 20 28.38 -11.15 -32.70
CA VAL A 20 29.75 -10.78 -32.34
C VAL A 20 30.71 -11.69 -33.12
N PRO A 21 31.69 -11.17 -33.90
CA PRO A 21 32.66 -12.00 -34.61
C PRO A 21 33.84 -12.43 -33.71
N SER A 22 34.54 -13.49 -34.12
CA SER A 22 35.69 -14.09 -33.42
C SER A 22 36.91 -14.26 -34.37
N PHE A 23 38.13 -14.40 -33.81
CA PHE A 23 39.43 -14.69 -34.49
C PHE A 23 39.99 -13.55 -35.40
N ALA A 24 41.30 -13.27 -35.54
CA ALA A 24 42.59 -13.72 -34.95
C ALA A 24 43.60 -12.51 -34.99
N GLY A 25 44.93 -12.53 -34.71
CA GLY A 25 45.95 -13.54 -34.32
C GLY A 25 47.39 -12.98 -34.48
N MET A 26 48.45 -13.77 -34.20
CA MET A 26 49.90 -13.48 -34.43
C MET A 26 50.56 -12.40 -33.52
N THR A 27 51.84 -12.41 -33.08
CA THR A 27 53.01 -13.32 -33.19
C THR A 27 53.94 -13.20 -31.95
N SER A 28 54.85 -14.16 -31.77
CA SER A 28 55.82 -14.26 -30.65
C SER A 28 56.89 -13.15 -30.58
N GLY A 29 57.38 -12.89 -29.36
CA GLY A 29 58.62 -12.14 -29.10
C GLY A 29 59.05 -12.28 -27.63
N ALA A 30 60.11 -13.04 -27.35
CA ALA A 30 60.68 -13.18 -26.01
C ALA A 30 61.81 -12.15 -25.80
N ILE A 31 62.04 -11.70 -24.55
CA ILE A 31 63.40 -11.44 -24.00
C ILE A 31 63.41 -11.08 -22.49
N ARG A 32 64.22 -11.85 -21.75
CA ARG A 32 64.99 -11.54 -20.52
C ARG A 32 64.29 -11.07 -19.24
N SER A 33 64.31 -11.99 -18.27
CA SER A 33 64.47 -11.71 -16.83
C SER A 33 65.55 -10.65 -16.55
N ALA A 34 65.20 -9.68 -15.70
CA ALA A 34 66.15 -8.89 -14.93
C ALA A 34 65.92 -9.21 -13.44
N GLY A 35 66.94 -9.73 -12.77
CA GLY A 35 66.86 -10.02 -11.33
C GLY A 35 66.86 -8.75 -10.51
N SER A 36 65.92 -8.62 -9.57
CA SER A 36 65.95 -7.56 -8.55
C SER A 36 66.17 -8.19 -7.18
N SER A 37 67.35 -7.93 -6.61
CA SER A 37 67.69 -8.30 -5.23
C SER A 37 67.11 -7.26 -4.27
N PHE A 38 65.81 -7.31 -4.02
CA PHE A 38 65.19 -6.45 -3.02
C PHE A 38 65.33 -7.07 -1.61
N SER A 39 66.31 -6.56 -0.85
CA SER A 39 66.45 -6.83 0.58
C SER A 39 65.21 -6.37 1.34
N GLY A 40 64.52 -7.29 2.00
CA GLY A 40 63.19 -7.03 2.56
C GLY A 40 63.15 -6.01 3.69
N GLN A 41 62.11 -5.19 3.69
CA GLN A 41 61.46 -4.69 4.90
C GLN A 41 59.95 -4.89 4.74
N THR A 42 59.37 -5.78 5.54
CA THR A 42 57.92 -5.95 5.62
C THR A 42 57.35 -4.77 6.38
N LEU A 43 56.85 -3.76 5.67
CA LEU A 43 56.10 -2.67 6.29
C LEU A 43 54.79 -3.22 6.83
N HIS A 44 54.76 -3.52 8.13
CA HIS A 44 53.54 -3.82 8.85
C HIS A 44 52.71 -2.53 8.99
N LEU A 45 52.01 -2.18 7.91
CA LEU A 45 50.96 -1.18 7.93
C LEU A 45 49.90 -1.67 8.92
N SER A 46 49.92 -1.09 10.13
CA SER A 46 48.79 -1.18 11.05
C SER A 46 47.56 -0.67 10.32
N CYS A 47 46.76 -1.60 9.80
CA CYS A 47 45.45 -1.32 9.25
C CYS A 47 44.64 -0.69 10.39
N SER A 48 44.53 0.64 10.38
CA SER A 48 43.69 1.33 11.35
C SER A 48 42.28 0.84 11.13
N GLN A 49 41.78 0.05 12.08
CA GLN A 49 40.43 -0.52 12.05
C GLN A 49 39.40 0.56 12.37
N TYR A 50 39.35 1.60 11.53
CA TYR A 50 38.15 2.40 11.36
C TYR A 50 37.14 1.55 10.61
N ALA A 51 36.59 0.58 11.33
CA ALA A 51 35.36 -0.10 10.95
C ALA A 51 34.36 0.99 10.56
N PRO A 52 33.68 0.90 9.40
CA PRO A 52 32.69 1.87 9.02
C PRO A 52 31.66 1.91 10.15
N GLN A 53 31.59 3.06 10.83
CA GLN A 53 30.73 3.23 11.99
C GLN A 53 29.31 2.99 11.48
N ARG A 54 28.79 1.79 11.73
CA ARG A 54 27.49 1.34 11.24
C ARG A 54 26.46 2.11 12.03
N ARG A 55 26.24 3.37 11.63
CA ARG A 55 25.26 4.27 12.21
C ARG A 55 23.95 3.52 12.11
N LYS A 56 23.53 2.96 13.24
CA LYS A 56 22.11 2.69 13.47
C LYS A 56 21.46 4.04 13.29
N ILE A 57 20.92 4.29 12.10
CA ILE A 57 19.94 5.34 11.88
C ILE A 57 18.77 4.88 12.72
N GLN A 58 18.79 5.29 13.98
CA GLN A 58 17.69 5.06 14.88
C GLN A 58 16.55 5.88 14.29
N MET A 59 15.58 5.21 13.66
CA MET A 59 14.43 5.84 13.01
C MET A 59 13.44 6.44 14.04
N SER A 60 13.94 6.85 15.22
CA SER A 60 13.21 7.43 16.33
C SER A 60 12.80 8.89 16.09
N ARG A 61 12.39 9.22 14.86
CA ARG A 61 11.63 10.44 14.52
C ARG A 61 10.39 10.17 13.66
N LEU A 62 10.08 8.90 13.40
CA LEU A 62 8.74 8.42 13.07
C LEU A 62 8.42 7.28 14.05
N CYS A 63 8.29 7.63 15.34
CA CYS A 63 7.48 6.83 16.25
C CYS A 63 6.03 7.02 15.80
N VAL A 64 5.67 6.24 14.78
CA VAL A 64 4.29 6.04 14.39
C VAL A 64 3.58 5.54 15.64
N MET A 65 2.67 6.36 16.17
CA MET A 65 1.92 5.99 17.36
C MET A 65 1.13 4.73 17.01
N MET A 66 1.28 3.67 17.80
CA MET A 66 0.69 2.35 17.54
C MET A 66 -0.83 2.40 17.82
N VAL A 67 -1.54 3.18 17.00
CA VAL A 67 -2.98 3.37 17.05
C VAL A 67 -3.62 2.14 16.45
N LYS A 68 -4.32 1.36 17.28
CA LYS A 68 -5.16 0.25 16.81
C LYS A 68 -6.15 0.83 15.78
N PRO A 69 -6.33 0.21 14.60
CA PRO A 69 -7.32 0.66 13.64
C PRO A 69 -8.72 0.47 14.23
N THR A 70 -9.49 1.55 14.39
CA THR A 70 -10.85 1.52 14.92
C THR A 70 -11.84 2.24 14.02
N ILE A 71 -13.11 1.90 14.21
CA ILE A 71 -14.25 2.56 13.59
C ILE A 71 -15.02 3.25 14.71
N GLN A 72 -15.52 4.45 14.47
CA GLN A 72 -16.30 5.23 15.43
C GLN A 72 -17.49 5.89 14.72
N PHE A 73 -18.67 5.84 15.34
CA PHE A 73 -19.82 6.67 14.96
C PHE A 73 -19.87 8.00 15.72
N ILE A 74 -19.22 8.03 16.87
CA ILE A 74 -19.14 9.15 17.82
C ILE A 74 -17.68 9.24 18.22
N GLN A 75 -17.10 10.44 18.10
CA GLN A 75 -15.67 10.63 18.33
C GLN A 75 -15.26 10.25 19.76
N GLY A 76 -14.32 9.32 19.88
CA GLY A 76 -13.87 8.78 21.16
C GLY A 76 -14.61 7.51 21.63
N THR A 77 -15.64 7.06 20.93
CA THR A 77 -16.33 5.78 21.18
C THR A 77 -16.01 4.79 20.06
N ASP A 78 -15.17 3.81 20.35
CA ASP A 78 -14.84 2.72 19.42
C ASP A 78 -16.04 1.75 19.26
N GLU A 79 -16.47 1.54 18.02
CA GLU A 79 -17.49 0.57 17.65
C GLU A 79 -16.89 -0.85 17.68
N GLN A 80 -17.49 -1.72 18.49
CA GLN A 80 -17.03 -3.10 18.68
C GLN A 80 -17.58 -4.06 17.62
N THR A 81 -18.67 -3.69 16.97
CA THR A 81 -19.37 -4.52 15.99
C THR A 81 -18.60 -4.52 14.68
N VAL A 82 -18.24 -5.69 14.18
CA VAL A 82 -17.60 -5.85 12.88
C VAL A 82 -18.62 -5.62 11.77
N PRO A 83 -18.34 -4.74 10.79
CA PRO A 83 -19.23 -4.53 9.65
C PRO A 83 -19.04 -5.54 8.52
N ASP A 84 -20.14 -5.84 7.84
CA ASP A 84 -20.14 -6.31 6.46
C ASP A 84 -19.70 -5.17 5.54
N VAL A 85 -18.61 -5.36 4.78
CA VAL A 85 -18.04 -4.33 3.91
C VAL A 85 -18.19 -4.70 2.44
N LYS A 86 -19.01 -3.93 1.71
CA LYS A 86 -19.17 -4.05 0.26
C LYS A 86 -18.43 -2.94 -0.47
N LEU A 87 -17.38 -3.31 -1.19
CA LEU A 87 -16.62 -2.40 -2.04
C LEU A 87 -17.18 -2.38 -3.46
N THR A 88 -17.44 -1.19 -4.00
CA THR A 88 -17.93 -0.96 -5.36
C THR A 88 -17.01 0.01 -6.09
N LYS A 89 -16.74 -0.23 -7.38
CA LYS A 89 -15.93 0.67 -8.21
C LYS A 89 -16.68 0.96 -9.51
N SER A 90 -16.64 2.22 -9.95
CA SER A 90 -17.17 2.63 -11.26
C SER A 90 -16.47 1.89 -12.40
N ARG A 91 -17.17 1.71 -13.54
CA ARG A 91 -16.63 1.02 -14.73
C ARG A 91 -15.33 1.66 -15.24
N ASP A 92 -15.26 2.99 -15.17
CA ASP A 92 -14.11 3.78 -15.62
C ASP A 92 -12.98 3.82 -14.58
N GLY A 93 -13.20 3.22 -13.40
CA GLY A 93 -12.20 3.07 -12.34
C GLY A 93 -11.85 4.33 -11.56
N THR A 94 -12.45 5.48 -11.91
CA THR A 94 -12.16 6.80 -11.33
C THR A 94 -12.74 6.98 -9.93
N ASN A 95 -14.00 6.57 -9.74
CA ASN A 95 -14.72 6.67 -8.48
C ASN A 95 -14.89 5.29 -7.85
N GLY A 96 -14.71 5.21 -6.53
CA GLY A 96 -14.99 4.05 -5.69
C GLY A 96 -15.95 4.40 -4.56
N MET A 97 -16.63 3.40 -4.02
CA MET A 97 -17.47 3.54 -2.83
C MET A 97 -17.39 2.27 -1.98
N ALA A 98 -17.14 2.43 -0.69
CA ALA A 98 -17.32 1.38 0.29
C ALA A 98 -18.64 1.59 1.03
N ILE A 99 -19.43 0.53 1.15
CA ILE A 99 -20.65 0.49 1.95
C ILE A 99 -20.37 -0.44 3.13
N PHE A 100 -20.56 0.07 4.34
CA PHE A 100 -20.41 -0.66 5.59
C PHE A 100 -21.80 -0.92 6.17
N ARG A 101 -22.04 -2.14 6.63
CA ARG A 101 -23.29 -2.54 7.29
C ARG A 101 -22.99 -3.15 8.63
N PHE A 102 -23.57 -2.58 9.67
CA PHE A 102 -23.49 -3.08 11.03
C PHE A 102 -24.89 -3.54 11.39
N ASP A 103 -25.08 -4.84 11.61
CA ASP A 103 -26.29 -5.37 12.25
C ASP A 103 -26.05 -5.33 13.76
N GLU A 104 -27.03 -4.83 14.52
CA GLU A 104 -26.96 -4.65 15.99
C GLU A 104 -25.70 -3.91 16.51
N PRO A 105 -25.38 -2.68 16.02
CA PRO A 105 -24.18 -1.95 16.44
C PRO A 105 -24.23 -1.48 17.89
N SER A 106 -23.11 -1.63 18.60
CA SER A 106 -22.95 -1.33 20.04
C SER A 106 -23.21 0.14 20.41
N VAL A 107 -23.17 1.06 19.44
CA VAL A 107 -23.65 2.44 19.62
C VAL A 107 -25.13 2.53 20.04
N PHE A 108 -25.97 1.52 19.73
CA PHE A 108 -27.38 1.49 20.16
C PHE A 108 -27.58 0.94 21.58
N ASP A 109 -26.72 0.06 22.06
CA ASP A 109 -26.79 -0.51 23.42
C ASP A 109 -26.43 0.52 24.50
N SER A 110 -25.72 1.56 24.11
CA SER A 110 -25.22 2.62 24.98
C SER A 110 -26.32 3.64 25.34
N SER A 111 -27.38 3.17 26.00
CA SER A 111 -28.68 3.83 26.16
C SER A 111 -28.69 5.07 27.08
N GLY A 112 -27.98 6.14 26.68
CA GLY A 112 -28.06 7.48 27.28
C GLY A 112 -26.73 8.18 27.56
N GLU A 113 -25.60 7.44 27.57
CA GLU A 113 -24.26 8.01 27.87
C GLU A 113 -23.45 8.35 26.61
N VAL A 114 -23.72 7.63 25.51
CA VAL A 114 -23.03 7.77 24.23
C VAL A 114 -23.90 8.66 23.32
N GLY A 115 -23.27 9.68 22.73
CA GLY A 115 -23.97 10.82 22.11
C GLY A 115 -24.73 10.51 20.81
N GLU A 116 -25.17 11.57 20.13
CA GLU A 116 -25.78 11.46 18.79
C GLU A 116 -24.73 11.02 17.75
N ILE A 117 -25.11 10.16 16.80
CA ILE A 117 -24.26 9.72 15.69
C ILE A 117 -23.88 10.95 14.84
N THR A 118 -22.65 11.44 14.97
CA THR A 118 -22.18 12.65 14.28
C THR A 118 -21.58 12.38 12.91
N GLY A 119 -21.20 11.13 12.62
CA GLY A 119 -20.61 10.73 11.35
C GLY A 119 -20.09 9.31 11.39
N PHE A 120 -19.18 9.00 10.47
CA PHE A 120 -18.49 7.71 10.39
C PHE A 120 -17.00 7.96 10.26
N TYR A 121 -16.23 7.53 11.25
CA TYR A 121 -14.79 7.77 11.35
C TYR A 121 -14.05 6.43 11.36
N MET A 122 -12.99 6.34 10.55
CA MET A 122 -12.09 5.20 10.43
C MET A 122 -10.69 5.70 10.76
N THR A 123 -10.19 5.40 11.96
CA THR A 123 -8.94 5.96 12.49
C THR A 123 -7.87 4.89 12.59
N ASP A 124 -6.66 5.22 12.15
CA ASP A 124 -5.47 4.37 12.27
C ASP A 124 -4.19 5.25 12.40
N GLU A 125 -3.01 4.63 12.36
CA GLU A 125 -1.72 5.33 12.55
C GLU A 125 -1.38 6.40 11.46
N GLU A 126 -2.06 6.37 10.31
CA GLU A 126 -1.96 7.35 9.23
C GLU A 126 -3.04 8.44 9.33
N GLY A 127 -3.81 8.49 10.42
CA GLY A 127 -4.87 9.45 10.69
C GLY A 127 -6.28 8.89 10.45
N THR A 128 -7.24 9.78 10.21
CA THR A 128 -8.68 9.44 10.14
C THR A 128 -9.26 9.68 8.75
N LEU A 129 -9.97 8.68 8.23
CA LEU A 129 -10.90 8.81 7.11
C LEU A 129 -12.30 9.04 7.67
N GLN A 130 -13.08 9.96 7.10
CA GLN A 130 -14.40 10.30 7.60
C GLN A 130 -15.48 10.37 6.52
N SER A 131 -16.72 10.11 6.90
CA SER A 131 -17.93 10.33 6.09
C SER A 131 -19.07 10.90 6.94
N VAL A 132 -20.02 11.53 6.27
CA VAL A 132 -21.30 12.02 6.84
C VAL A 132 -22.50 11.20 6.34
N ASP A 133 -22.32 10.32 5.35
CA ASP A 133 -23.40 9.46 4.84
C ASP A 133 -23.54 8.23 5.73
N VAL A 134 -24.36 8.39 6.78
CA VAL A 134 -24.67 7.38 7.80
C VAL A 134 -26.17 7.30 7.96
N ASN A 135 -26.74 6.11 7.85
CA ASN A 135 -28.19 5.89 7.88
C ASN A 135 -28.52 4.77 8.87
N ALA A 136 -29.36 5.06 9.87
CA ALA A 136 -29.89 4.04 10.77
C ALA A 136 -30.99 3.21 10.08
N ARG A 137 -30.90 1.88 10.23
CA ARG A 137 -31.88 0.91 9.75
C ARG A 137 -32.81 0.55 10.90
N PHE A 138 -34.11 0.71 10.69
CA PHE A 138 -35.14 0.33 11.66
C PHE A 138 -35.92 -0.89 11.18
N VAL A 139 -36.23 -1.81 12.10
CA VAL A 139 -37.09 -2.98 11.87
C VAL A 139 -38.15 -2.99 12.97
N ASN A 140 -39.43 -3.01 12.59
CA ASN A 140 -40.57 -2.97 13.51
C ASN A 140 -40.50 -1.82 14.55
N GLY A 141 -40.00 -0.65 14.14
CA GLY A 141 -39.86 0.54 14.99
C GLY A 141 -38.66 0.52 15.96
N LYS A 142 -37.85 -0.54 15.98
CA LYS A 142 -36.61 -0.61 16.74
C LYS A 142 -35.39 -0.34 15.85
N PRO A 143 -34.34 0.34 16.34
CA PRO A 143 -33.07 0.40 15.63
C PRO A 143 -32.49 -1.03 15.54
N ALA A 144 -32.04 -1.42 14.36
CA ALA A 144 -31.61 -2.78 14.05
C ALA A 144 -30.24 -2.85 13.35
N GLY A 145 -29.80 -1.74 12.76
CA GLY A 145 -28.47 -1.66 12.15
C GLY A 145 -28.12 -0.25 11.68
N ILE A 146 -26.91 -0.08 11.16
CA ILE A 146 -26.44 1.16 10.51
C ILE A 146 -25.82 0.81 9.15
N GLU A 147 -26.17 1.57 8.12
CA GLU A 147 -25.44 1.59 6.84
C GLU A 147 -24.67 2.90 6.70
N ALA A 148 -23.34 2.82 6.61
CA ALA A 148 -22.45 3.96 6.37
C ALA A 148 -21.77 3.84 5.00
N LYS A 149 -21.59 4.97 4.30
CA LYS A 149 -21.01 5.00 2.95
C LYS A 149 -19.79 5.91 2.91
N TYR A 150 -18.69 5.41 2.35
CA TYR A 150 -17.47 6.17 2.14
C TYR A 150 -17.17 6.26 0.64
N VAL A 151 -17.14 7.48 0.09
CA VAL A 151 -16.94 7.74 -1.34
C VAL A 151 -15.49 8.16 -1.59
N MET A 152 -14.80 7.38 -2.42
CA MET A 152 -13.42 7.63 -2.86
C MET A 152 -13.44 8.26 -4.26
N ARG A 153 -12.91 9.48 -4.38
CA ARG A 153 -12.92 10.26 -5.63
C ARG A 153 -11.58 10.24 -6.35
N THR A 154 -10.51 9.88 -5.66
CA THR A 154 -9.15 9.81 -6.20
C THR A 154 -8.52 8.44 -5.94
N PRO A 155 -7.51 8.02 -6.74
CA PRO A 155 -6.73 6.83 -6.44
C PRO A 155 -6.03 6.86 -5.07
N ARG A 156 -5.68 8.06 -4.57
CA ARG A 156 -5.06 8.21 -3.25
C ARG A 156 -6.02 7.88 -2.11
N ASP A 157 -7.29 8.27 -2.24
CA ASP A 157 -8.33 7.92 -1.27
C ASP A 157 -8.52 6.40 -1.23
N TRP A 158 -8.49 5.76 -2.41
CA TRP A 158 -8.58 4.31 -2.57
C TRP A 158 -7.41 3.58 -1.91
N ASP A 159 -6.16 3.98 -2.21
CA ASP A 159 -4.98 3.35 -1.62
C ASP A 159 -4.94 3.53 -0.10
N ARG A 160 -5.30 4.72 0.40
CA ARG A 160 -5.40 5.03 1.84
C ARG A 160 -6.51 4.24 2.53
N PHE A 161 -7.64 4.02 1.86
CA PHE A 161 -8.74 3.18 2.33
C PHE A 161 -8.35 1.70 2.40
N MET A 162 -7.70 1.17 1.35
CA MET A 162 -7.22 -0.22 1.35
C MET A 162 -6.22 -0.47 2.49
N ARG A 163 -5.33 0.48 2.76
CA ARG A 163 -4.40 0.43 3.91
C ARG A 163 -5.09 0.47 5.26
N PHE A 164 -6.19 1.21 5.42
CA PHE A 164 -7.03 1.12 6.63
C PHE A 164 -7.65 -0.27 6.74
N MET A 165 -8.34 -0.74 5.69
CA MET A 165 -9.06 -2.01 5.69
C MET A 165 -8.16 -3.23 5.93
N GLU A 166 -6.94 -3.24 5.37
CA GLU A 166 -5.95 -4.29 5.63
C GLU A 166 -5.57 -4.35 7.12
N ARG A 167 -5.26 -3.20 7.74
CA ARG A 167 -4.92 -3.13 9.16
C ARG A 167 -6.12 -3.46 10.05
N TYR A 168 -7.31 -2.95 9.72
CA TYR A 168 -8.55 -3.24 10.45
C TYR A 168 -8.94 -4.73 10.36
N ALA A 169 -8.79 -5.35 9.18
CA ALA A 169 -9.01 -6.79 9.01
C ALA A 169 -8.00 -7.61 9.83
N ASN A 170 -6.72 -7.25 9.81
CA ASN A 170 -5.69 -7.91 10.63
C ASN A 170 -5.96 -7.78 12.14
N ALA A 171 -6.42 -6.61 12.60
CA ALA A 171 -6.73 -6.36 14.01
C ALA A 171 -7.99 -7.09 14.52
N ASN A 172 -8.95 -7.37 13.62
CA ASN A 172 -10.22 -8.04 13.95
C ASN A 172 -10.32 -9.46 13.37
N SER A 173 -9.21 -10.02 12.87
CA SER A 173 -9.12 -11.38 12.27
C SER A 173 -10.10 -11.65 11.11
N LEU A 174 -10.38 -10.63 10.30
CA LEU A 174 -11.33 -10.71 9.18
C LEU A 174 -10.68 -11.28 7.92
N GLN A 175 -11.46 -12.03 7.13
CA GLN A 175 -11.02 -12.59 5.86
C GLN A 175 -11.80 -11.96 4.70
N PHE A 176 -11.07 -11.56 3.63
CA PHE A 176 -11.68 -11.03 2.43
C PHE A 176 -12.33 -12.14 1.59
N VAL A 177 -13.64 -12.29 1.68
CA VAL A 177 -14.41 -13.17 0.79
C VAL A 177 -14.70 -12.44 -0.52
N LYS A 178 -14.05 -12.86 -1.60
CA LYS A 178 -14.34 -12.37 -2.96
C LYS A 178 -15.45 -13.24 -3.57
N SER A 179 -16.63 -12.65 -3.75
CA SER A 179 -17.74 -13.16 -4.59
C SER A 179 -17.66 -12.62 -6.01
#